data_AF-A0A846ANQ4-F1
#
_entry.id   AF-A0A846ANQ4-F1
#
_cell.length_a   1.000
_cell.length_b   1.000
_cell.length_c   1.000
_cell.angle_alpha   90.00
_cell.angle_beta   90.00
_cell.angle_gamma   90.00
#
_symmetry.space_group_name_H-M   'P 1'
#
loop_
_entity.id
_entity.type
_entity.pdbx_description
1 polymer ?
#
loop_
_entity_poly.entity_id
_entity_poly.type
_entity_poly.pdbx_seq_one_letter_code
_entity_poly.pdbx_strand_id
1 'polypeptide(L)'
;MTLYSAQYPEKVLNLAHIINPVIVPESSDLFVAQPITFQTMKNAQAQAQGKVNVTLYSAQYPEDESIVPDGFVKAPNLEASVLDVGKFAVPRKLPFIKDILDRLHEASQNADYLIYTNVDIALQPHYLYRGN
;
A
#
# COMPACT_ATOMS: atom_id res chain seq x y z
N MET A 1 -39.79 -4.07 30.45
CA MET A 1 -39.47 -4.74 29.18
C MET A 1 -38.05 -4.32 28.83
N THR A 2 -37.08 -5.10 29.28
CA THR A 2 -35.64 -4.77 29.19
C THR A 2 -35.13 -5.34 27.87
N LEU A 3 -34.80 -4.48 26.91
CA LEU A 3 -34.19 -4.89 25.65
C LEU A 3 -32.73 -5.27 25.92
N TYR A 4 -32.44 -6.57 25.91
CA TYR A 4 -31.08 -7.08 25.80
C TYR A 4 -30.55 -6.71 24.40
N SER A 5 -29.74 -5.66 24.32
CA SER A 5 -28.87 -5.49 23.16
C SER A 5 -27.74 -6.49 23.31
N ALA A 6 -27.66 -7.46 22.40
CA ALA A 6 -26.49 -8.30 22.30
C ALA A 6 -25.32 -7.41 21.86
N GLN A 7 -24.44 -7.05 22.79
CA GLN A 7 -23.16 -6.40 22.51
C GLN A 7 -22.23 -7.43 21.85
N TYR A 8 -22.41 -7.66 20.56
CA TYR A 8 -21.31 -8.18 19.76
C TYR A 8 -20.28 -7.06 19.66
N PRO A 9 -19.00 -7.29 20.02
CA PRO A 9 -17.99 -6.30 19.72
C PRO A 9 -17.99 -6.07 18.22
N GLU A 10 -18.07 -4.80 17.78
CA GLU A 10 -17.91 -4.49 16.37
C GLU A 10 -16.60 -5.11 15.88
N LYS A 11 -16.67 -5.83 14.76
CA LYS A 11 -15.49 -6.46 14.16
C LYS A 11 -14.46 -5.38 13.86
N VAL A 12 -13.26 -5.49 14.45
CA VAL A 12 -12.13 -4.65 14.06
C VAL A 12 -11.75 -5.00 12.63
N LEU A 13 -11.81 -4.02 11.73
CA LEU A 13 -11.48 -4.20 10.31
C LEU A 13 -9.99 -4.39 10.11
N ASN A 14 -9.61 -5.23 9.16
CA ASN A 14 -8.23 -5.45 8.73
C ASN A 14 -8.03 -4.85 7.34
N LEU A 15 -7.16 -3.85 7.23
CA LEU A 15 -6.83 -3.15 6.00
C LEU A 15 -5.44 -3.57 5.53
N ALA A 16 -5.34 -4.03 4.30
CA ALA A 16 -4.07 -4.28 3.63
C ALA A 16 -3.83 -3.17 2.61
N HIS A 17 -2.75 -2.40 2.78
CA HIS A 17 -2.50 -1.19 1.98
C HIS A 17 -1.15 -1.29 1.27
N ILE A 18 -1.17 -1.43 -0.05
CA ILE A 18 0.02 -1.63 -0.88
C ILE A 18 0.45 -0.39 -1.66
N ILE A 19 1.76 -0.28 -1.85
CA ILE A 19 2.42 0.64 -2.78
C ILE A 19 3.32 -0.14 -3.75
N ASN A 20 3.72 0.55 -4.83
CA ASN A 20 4.78 0.09 -5.71
C ASN A 20 5.92 1.14 -5.72
N PRO A 21 6.98 0.96 -4.90
CA PRO A 21 8.13 1.86 -4.90
C PRO A 21 8.97 1.65 -6.16
N VAL A 22 9.67 2.71 -6.59
CA VAL A 22 10.59 2.64 -7.73
C VAL A 22 11.79 3.55 -7.53
N ILE A 23 12.99 3.01 -7.75
CA ILE A 23 14.25 3.77 -7.75
C ILE A 23 14.25 4.69 -8.96
N VAL A 24 14.48 5.97 -8.69
CA VAL A 24 14.48 7.03 -9.69
C VAL A 24 15.70 7.92 -9.52
N PRO A 25 16.18 8.58 -10.59
CA PRO A 25 17.21 9.59 -10.46
C PRO A 25 16.72 10.78 -9.62
N GLU A 26 17.65 11.53 -9.03
CA GLU A 26 17.35 12.74 -8.23
C GLU A 26 16.57 13.82 -9.00
N SER A 27 16.67 13.80 -10.33
CA SER A 27 15.93 14.72 -11.21
C SER A 27 14.45 14.38 -11.36
N SER A 28 13.99 13.24 -10.85
CA SER A 28 12.59 12.84 -10.86
C SER A 28 11.84 13.40 -9.66
N ASP A 29 10.63 13.92 -9.86
CA ASP A 29 9.75 14.37 -8.76
C ASP A 29 9.52 13.26 -7.72
N LEU A 30 9.50 12.01 -8.18
CA LEU A 30 9.36 10.83 -7.32
C LEU A 30 10.50 10.67 -6.31
N PHE A 31 11.70 11.22 -6.58
CA PHE A 31 12.81 11.16 -5.62
C PHE A 31 12.43 11.85 -4.30
N VAL A 32 11.64 12.92 -4.38
CA VAL A 32 11.13 13.65 -3.20
C VAL A 32 9.77 13.11 -2.76
N ALA A 33 8.88 12.79 -3.69
CA ALA A 33 7.50 12.45 -3.38
C ALA A 33 7.34 11.09 -2.68
N GLN A 34 8.04 10.04 -3.11
CA GLN A 34 7.83 8.70 -2.54
C GLN A 34 8.20 8.60 -1.06
N PRO A 35 9.34 9.14 -0.59
CA PRO A 35 9.65 9.17 0.84
C PRO A 35 8.56 9.86 1.68
N ILE A 36 7.93 10.91 1.14
CA ILE A 36 6.82 11.61 1.79
C ILE A 36 5.58 10.70 1.85
N THR A 37 5.24 10.01 0.76
CA THR A 37 4.16 9.01 0.75
C THR A 37 4.41 7.92 1.80
N PHE A 38 5.61 7.34 1.84
CA PHE A 38 5.95 6.29 2.79
C PHE A 38 5.78 6.77 4.25
N GLN A 39 6.27 7.97 4.55
CA GLN A 39 6.17 8.52 5.89
C GLN A 39 4.73 8.85 6.27
N THR A 40 3.94 9.42 5.35
CA THR A 40 2.53 9.75 5.62
C THR A 40 1.66 8.50 5.76
N MET A 41 1.97 7.41 5.06
CA MET A 41 1.34 6.10 5.27
C MET A 41 1.60 5.55 6.68
N LYS A 42 2.85 5.59 7.16
CA LYS A 42 3.17 5.19 8.53
C LYS A 42 2.45 6.07 9.56
N ASN A 43 2.36 7.37 9.32
CA ASN A 43 1.63 8.29 10.19
C ASN A 43 0.13 7.95 10.25
N ALA A 44 -0.49 7.68 9.10
CA ALA A 44 -1.90 7.28 9.02
C ALA A 44 -2.16 5.91 9.68
N GLN A 45 -1.25 4.94 9.51
CA GLN A 45 -1.29 3.65 10.22
C GLN A 45 -1.23 3.86 11.73
N ALA A 46 -0.29 4.67 12.22
CA ALA A 46 -0.14 4.95 13.65
C ALA A 46 -1.39 5.63 14.23
N GLN A 47 -2.01 6.56 13.49
CA GLN A 47 -3.24 7.22 13.93
C GLN A 47 -4.45 6.26 13.95
N ALA A 48 -4.46 5.24 13.10
CA ALA A 48 -5.51 4.23 13.04
C ALA A 48 -5.38 3.16 14.14
N GLN A 49 -4.29 3.16 14.91
CA GLN A 49 -4.00 2.13 15.92
C GLN A 49 -5.12 2.00 16.95
N GLY A 50 -5.56 0.76 17.19
CA GLY A 50 -6.65 0.44 18.12
C GLY A 50 -8.05 0.75 17.61
N LYS A 51 -8.18 1.20 16.35
CA LYS A 51 -9.46 1.43 15.66
C LYS A 51 -9.67 0.46 14.51
N VAL A 52 -8.63 0.30 13.68
CA VAL A 52 -8.55 -0.71 12.64
C VAL A 52 -7.15 -1.30 12.64
N ASN A 53 -7.01 -2.54 12.15
CA ASN A 53 -5.71 -3.15 11.96
C ASN A 53 -5.23 -2.81 10.55
N VAL A 54 -4.07 -2.17 10.43
CA VAL A 54 -3.51 -1.78 9.14
C VAL A 54 -2.17 -2.47 8.94
N THR A 55 -2.04 -3.20 7.85
CA THR A 55 -0.75 -3.74 7.40
C THR A 55 -0.35 -3.05 6.11
N LEU A 56 0.82 -2.43 6.12
CA LEU A 56 1.39 -1.76 4.95
C LEU A 56 2.23 -2.76 4.16
N TYR A 57 2.01 -2.82 2.85
CA TYR A 57 2.67 -3.74 1.93
C TYR A 57 3.41 -2.99 0.84
N SER A 58 4.40 -3.64 0.25
CA SER A 58 5.04 -3.20 -0.99
C SER A 58 5.02 -4.34 -2.02
N ALA A 59 4.78 -4.01 -3.28
CA ALA A 59 5.10 -4.87 -4.42
C ALA A 59 6.12 -4.12 -5.27
N GLN A 60 7.26 -4.74 -5.53
CA GLN A 60 8.43 -4.07 -6.13
C GLN A 60 9.11 -5.01 -7.10
N TYR A 61 9.94 -4.46 -7.99
CA TYR A 61 10.92 -5.27 -8.71
C TYR A 61 12.13 -5.54 -7.81
N PRO A 62 12.94 -6.58 -8.09
CA PRO A 62 14.13 -6.89 -7.30
C PRO A 62 15.10 -5.71 -7.14
N GLU A 63 15.27 -4.91 -8.20
CA GLU A 63 16.13 -3.72 -8.18
C GLU A 63 15.65 -2.63 -7.20
N ASP A 64 14.34 -2.57 -6.93
CA ASP A 64 13.71 -1.54 -6.10
C ASP A 64 13.59 -1.94 -4.62
N GLU A 65 13.99 -3.17 -4.25
CA GLU A 65 13.86 -3.67 -2.88
C GLU A 65 14.57 -2.83 -1.81
N SER A 66 15.64 -2.14 -2.19
CA SER A 66 16.49 -1.36 -1.28
C SER A 66 15.84 -0.08 -0.77
N ILE A 67 14.79 0.41 -1.46
CA ILE A 67 14.06 1.62 -1.09
C ILE A 67 12.70 1.33 -0.43
N VAL A 68 12.37 0.05 -0.24
CA VAL A 68 11.16 -0.32 0.52
C VAL A 68 11.31 0.21 1.95
N PRO A 69 10.35 1.02 2.45
CA PRO A 69 10.45 1.62 3.77
C PRO A 69 10.32 0.57 4.89
N ASP A 70 11.05 0.79 5.98
CA ASP A 70 10.92 -0.02 7.20
C ASP A 70 9.48 -0.05 7.70
N GLY A 71 9.07 -1.22 8.21
CA GLY A 71 7.72 -1.47 8.70
C GLY A 71 6.72 -1.92 7.62
N PHE A 72 7.11 -1.93 6.34
CA PHE A 72 6.30 -2.51 5.27
C PHE A 72 6.62 -4.00 5.11
N VAL A 73 5.58 -4.79 4.85
CA VAL A 73 5.72 -6.18 4.44
C VAL A 73 6.03 -6.21 2.94
N LYS A 74 7.18 -6.77 2.57
CA LYS A 74 7.53 -7.00 1.16
C LYS A 74 6.73 -8.19 0.63
N ALA A 75 5.82 -7.93 -0.30
CA ALA A 75 5.20 -8.99 -1.07
C ALA A 75 6.25 -9.57 -2.05
N PRO A 76 6.01 -10.77 -2.62
CA PRO A 76 6.89 -11.33 -3.63
C PRO A 76 7.11 -10.36 -4.79
N ASN A 77 8.33 -10.33 -5.33
CA ASN A 77 8.69 -9.40 -6.38
C ASN A 77 7.82 -9.54 -7.63
N LEU A 78 7.70 -8.44 -8.36
CA LEU A 78 7.08 -8.38 -9.67
C LEU A 78 8.06 -8.93 -10.71
N GLU A 79 7.52 -9.62 -11.73
CA GLU A 79 8.32 -10.30 -12.74
C GLU A 79 8.01 -9.83 -14.16
N ALA A 80 6.82 -9.28 -14.39
CA ALA A 80 6.36 -8.78 -15.68
C ALA A 80 6.11 -7.28 -15.65
N SER A 81 6.18 -6.66 -16.82
CA SER A 81 5.95 -5.24 -17.06
C SER A 81 5.27 -5.03 -18.41
N VAL A 82 4.82 -3.81 -18.66
CA VAL A 82 4.28 -3.44 -19.98
C VAL A 82 5.28 -3.70 -21.13
N LEU A 83 6.59 -3.68 -20.87
CA LEU A 83 7.62 -3.90 -21.88
C LEU A 83 7.66 -5.34 -22.40
N ASP A 84 7.10 -6.30 -21.66
CA ASP A 84 7.05 -7.71 -22.05
C ASP A 84 5.94 -7.99 -23.07
N VAL A 85 4.97 -7.08 -23.20
CA VAL A 85 3.80 -7.25 -24.07
C VAL A 85 3.70 -6.20 -25.18
N GLY A 86 4.57 -5.20 -25.20
CA GLY A 86 4.46 -4.08 -26.13
C GLY A 86 5.74 -3.28 -26.31
N LYS A 87 5.75 -2.47 -27.38
CA LYS A 87 6.79 -1.49 -27.66
C LYS A 87 6.21 -0.10 -27.50
N PHE A 88 6.93 0.75 -26.78
CA PHE A 88 6.49 2.11 -26.46
C PHE A 88 7.53 3.11 -26.95
N ALA A 89 7.09 4.32 -27.31
CA ALA A 89 7.98 5.39 -27.71
C ALA A 89 8.98 5.74 -26.60
N VAL A 90 8.54 5.66 -25.34
CA VAL A 90 9.40 5.76 -24.15
C VAL A 90 9.30 4.43 -23.39
N PRO A 91 10.34 3.58 -23.40
CA PRO A 91 10.31 2.28 -22.76
C PRO A 91 10.47 2.44 -21.24
N ARG A 92 9.35 2.51 -20.51
CA ARG A 92 9.32 2.50 -19.05
C ARG A 92 8.89 1.13 -18.55
N LYS A 93 9.62 0.57 -17.58
CA LYS A 93 9.27 -0.69 -16.91
C LYS A 93 8.15 -0.43 -15.89
N LEU A 94 6.92 -0.29 -16.39
CA LEU A 94 5.74 -0.09 -15.56
C LEU A 94 5.11 -1.46 -15.25
N PRO A 95 4.77 -1.73 -13.98
CA PRO A 95 4.10 -2.96 -13.62
C PRO A 95 2.63 -2.93 -14.05
N PHE A 96 2.04 -4.11 -14.16
CA PHE A 96 0.59 -4.22 -14.28
C PHE A 96 -0.06 -4.00 -12.92
N ILE A 97 -1.11 -3.17 -12.88
CA ILE A 97 -1.89 -2.96 -11.65
C ILE A 97 -2.47 -4.28 -11.11
N LYS A 98 -2.83 -5.19 -12.01
CA LYS A 98 -3.27 -6.55 -11.66
C LYS A 98 -2.22 -7.26 -10.82
N ASP A 99 -0.96 -7.26 -11.23
CA ASP A 99 0.10 -7.97 -10.53
C ASP A 99 0.33 -7.38 -9.13
N ILE A 100 0.28 -6.05 -8.98
CA ILE A 100 0.36 -5.38 -7.67
C ILE A 100 -0.79 -5.84 -6.76
N LEU A 101 -2.03 -5.85 -7.26
CA LEU A 101 -3.21 -6.23 -6.48
C LEU A 101 -3.24 -7.72 -6.16
N ASP A 102 -2.77 -8.58 -7.08
CA ASP A 102 -2.62 -10.01 -6.83
C ASP A 102 -1.61 -10.27 -5.72
N ARG A 103 -0.44 -9.59 -5.75
CA ARG A 103 0.55 -9.67 -4.67
C ARG A 103 -0.04 -9.28 -3.32
N LEU A 104 -0.84 -8.21 -3.29
CA LEU A 104 -1.53 -7.80 -2.07
C LEU A 104 -2.52 -8.87 -1.60
N HIS A 105 -3.41 -9.31 -2.48
CA HIS A 105 -4.43 -10.30 -2.17
C HIS A 105 -3.82 -11.62 -1.64
N GLU A 106 -2.79 -12.13 -2.31
CA GLU A 106 -2.05 -13.33 -1.88
C GLU A 106 -1.44 -13.15 -0.49
N ALA A 107 -0.81 -12.00 -0.22
CA ALA A 107 -0.13 -11.71 1.03
C ALA A 107 -1.06 -11.33 2.20
N SER A 108 -2.37 -11.11 1.95
CA SER A 108 -3.32 -10.59 2.93
C SER A 108 -4.65 -11.37 2.98
N GLN A 109 -4.60 -12.68 3.19
CA GLN A 109 -5.79 -13.57 3.21
C GLN A 109 -6.88 -13.18 4.22
N ASN A 110 -6.53 -12.44 5.28
CA ASN A 110 -7.45 -12.02 6.35
C ASN A 110 -7.86 -10.54 6.24
N ALA A 111 -7.49 -9.85 5.16
CA ALA A 111 -7.87 -8.46 4.96
C ALA A 111 -9.34 -8.33 4.56
N ASP A 112 -10.03 -7.38 5.19
CA ASP A 112 -11.38 -6.97 4.82
C ASP A 112 -11.38 -6.02 3.63
N TYR A 113 -10.33 -5.21 3.49
CA TYR A 113 -10.15 -4.25 2.40
C TYR A 113 -8.72 -4.26 1.87
N LEU A 114 -8.61 -4.18 0.55
CA LEU A 114 -7.36 -4.00 -0.17
C LEU A 114 -7.29 -2.56 -0.69
N ILE A 115 -6.21 -1.86 -0.36
CA ILE A 115 -6.02 -0.44 -0.69
C ILE A 115 -4.73 -0.32 -1.49
N TYR A 116 -4.78 0.43 -2.58
CA TYR A 116 -3.60 0.84 -3.35
C TYR A 116 -3.43 2.35 -3.26
N THR A 117 -2.19 2.82 -3.21
CA THR A 117 -1.87 4.24 -3.31
C THR A 117 -0.65 4.45 -4.18
N ASN A 118 -0.75 5.41 -5.11
CA ASN A 118 0.41 5.83 -5.87
C ASN A 118 1.46 6.44 -4.93
N VAL A 119 2.73 6.23 -5.27
CA VAL A 119 3.86 6.70 -4.47
C VAL A 119 4.15 8.20 -4.61
N ASP A 120 3.26 8.97 -5.23
CA ASP A 120 3.30 10.44 -5.30
C ASP A 120 2.14 11.09 -4.50
N ILE A 121 1.39 10.31 -3.72
CA ILE A 121 0.26 10.79 -2.91
C ILE A 121 0.64 10.81 -1.43
N ALA A 122 0.67 12.00 -0.83
CA ALA A 122 0.80 12.16 0.62
C ALA A 122 -0.57 11.93 1.29
N LEU A 123 -0.63 11.00 2.25
CA LEU A 123 -1.89 10.70 2.94
C LEU A 123 -2.18 11.73 4.04
N GLN A 124 -3.45 12.09 4.17
CA GLN A 124 -3.92 12.81 5.35
C GLN A 124 -3.87 11.87 6.56
N PRO A 125 -3.58 12.38 7.78
CA PRO A 125 -3.44 11.53 8.96
C PRO A 125 -4.69 10.66 9.28
N HIS A 126 -5.89 11.15 8.95
CA HIS A 126 -7.18 10.47 9.15
C HIS A 126 -7.66 9.66 7.92
N TYR A 127 -6.77 9.37 6.96
CA TYR A 127 -7.14 8.72 5.70
C TYR A 127 -7.73 7.31 5.90
N LEU A 128 -7.18 6.54 6.84
CA LEU A 128 -7.57 5.14 7.08
C LEU A 128 -8.69 4.99 8.11
N TYR A 129 -8.91 6.01 8.93
CA TYR A 129 -9.95 6.03 9.94
C TYR A 129 -10.34 7.48 10.24
N ARG A 130 -11.64 7.76 10.15
CA ARG A 130 -12.23 9.02 10.60
C ARG A 130 -12.91 8.77 11.94
N GLY A 131 -12.42 9.43 12.99
CA GLY A 131 -13.13 9.47 14.27
C GLY A 131 -14.46 10.22 14.13
N ASN A 132 -15.45 9.79 14.89
CA ASN A 132 -16.64 10.60 15.17
C ASN A 132 -16.28 11.71 16.17
#